data_AF-A0A9D7KSZ5-F1
#
_entry.id   AF-A0A9D7KSZ5-F1
#
_cell.length_a   1.000
_cell.length_b   1.000
_cell.length_c   1.000
_cell.angle_alpha   90.00
_cell.angle_beta   90.00
_cell.angle_gamma   90.00
#
_symmetry.space_group_name_H-M   'P 1'
#
loop_
_entity.id
_entity.type
_entity.pdbx_description
1 polymer ?
#
loop_
_entity_poly.entity_id
_entity_poly.type
_entity_poly.pdbx_seq_one_letter_code
_entity_poly.pdbx_strand_id
1 'polypeptide(L)'
;MAYNVIISLYEERFAPSNITYKELVSSGNLNLITNDSIKKLLLELELLHQYNILSIDHETYDYREYVSKPLFEYTDMGKLLPVFLGDKTAEEQQITKEDFTELLQSKEYQNGLLVTNWTTTDFITLYQNIDAKSKRIVELIDVELKNNMEKFSFSCK
;
A
#
# COMPACT_ATOMS: atom_id res chain seq x y z
N MET A 1 -17.38 5.79 19.57
CA MET A 1 -16.69 6.99 19.05
C MET A 1 -15.19 6.93 19.35
N ALA A 2 -14.77 6.79 20.60
CA ALA A 2 -13.35 6.65 21.00
C ALA A 2 -12.55 5.63 20.16
N TYR A 3 -13.10 4.42 19.96
CA TYR A 3 -12.48 3.40 19.10
C TYR A 3 -12.24 3.89 17.66
N ASN A 4 -13.24 4.53 17.03
CA ASN A 4 -13.14 5.04 15.66
C ASN A 4 -12.18 6.22 15.55
N VAL A 5 -11.92 6.94 16.64
CA VAL A 5 -10.91 8.00 16.66
C VAL A 5 -9.53 7.38 16.74
N ILE A 6 -9.28 6.41 17.64
CA ILE A 6 -7.95 5.78 17.69
C ILE A 6 -7.62 5.03 16.39
N ILE A 7 -8.60 4.39 15.74
CA ILE A 7 -8.31 3.65 14.51
C ILE A 7 -7.83 4.57 13.36
N SER A 8 -8.09 5.88 13.42
CA SER A 8 -7.52 6.83 12.47
C SER A 8 -6.05 7.16 12.72
N LEU A 9 -5.39 6.53 13.70
CA LEU A 9 -3.93 6.50 13.85
C LEU A 9 -3.28 5.26 13.21
N TYR A 10 -4.07 4.31 12.72
CA TYR A 10 -3.53 3.05 12.19
C TYR A 10 -2.97 3.26 10.78
N GLU A 11 -1.68 3.62 10.74
CA GLU A 11 -0.90 3.83 9.52
C GLU A 11 -0.32 2.49 9.02
N GLU A 12 -1.12 1.70 8.30
CA GLU A 12 -0.62 0.47 7.67
C GLU A 12 0.00 0.77 6.30
N ARG A 13 1.25 0.34 6.09
CA ARG A 13 1.97 0.54 4.83
C ARG A 13 2.21 -0.78 4.13
N PHE A 14 1.75 -0.89 2.89
CA PHE A 14 2.11 -1.99 2.01
C PHE A 14 3.27 -1.59 1.10
N ALA A 15 4.46 -2.13 1.36
CA ALA A 15 5.63 -1.96 0.51
C ALA A 15 5.86 -3.23 -0.33
N PRO A 16 5.43 -3.27 -1.61
CA PRO A 16 5.65 -4.43 -2.46
C PRO A 16 7.14 -4.63 -2.75
N SER A 17 7.58 -5.88 -2.70
CA SER A 17 8.95 -6.27 -3.05
C SER A 17 9.14 -6.32 -4.57
N ASN A 18 10.22 -5.73 -5.08
CA ASN A 18 10.64 -5.87 -6.48
C ASN A 18 12.07 -6.41 -6.63
N ILE A 19 12.39 -7.44 -5.85
CA ILE A 19 13.71 -8.06 -5.88
C ILE A 19 13.95 -8.78 -7.22
N THR A 20 12.92 -9.40 -7.80
CA THR A 20 13.04 -10.22 -9.02
C THR A 20 13.63 -9.46 -10.20
N TYR A 21 13.12 -8.27 -10.53
CA TYR A 21 13.66 -7.50 -11.65
C TYR A 21 15.11 -7.09 -11.41
N LYS A 22 15.42 -6.61 -10.20
CA LYS A 22 16.77 -6.19 -9.81
C LYS A 22 17.77 -7.34 -9.86
N GLU A 23 17.37 -8.53 -9.43
CA GLU A 23 18.21 -9.74 -9.54
C GLU A 23 18.43 -10.15 -11.00
N LEU A 24 17.39 -10.16 -11.84
CA LEU A 24 17.51 -10.50 -13.26
C LEU A 24 18.44 -9.53 -14.01
N VAL A 25 18.37 -8.24 -13.70
CA VAL A 25 19.25 -7.23 -14.29
C VAL A 25 20.69 -7.38 -13.77
N SER A 26 20.87 -7.46 -12.45
CA SER A 26 22.22 -7.51 -11.84
C SER A 26 22.98 -8.81 -12.14
N SER A 27 22.27 -9.93 -12.29
CA SER A 27 22.86 -11.22 -12.68
C SER A 27 23.09 -11.37 -14.18
N GLY A 28 22.58 -10.44 -15.01
CA GLY A 28 22.57 -10.56 -16.47
C GLY A 28 21.57 -11.59 -17.01
N ASN A 29 20.77 -12.22 -16.15
CA ASN A 29 19.81 -13.27 -16.52
C ASN A 29 18.58 -12.74 -17.27
N LEU A 30 18.33 -11.42 -17.27
CA LEU A 30 17.25 -10.83 -18.07
C LEU A 30 17.36 -11.17 -19.57
N ASN A 31 18.58 -11.41 -20.07
CA ASN A 31 18.84 -11.80 -21.45
C ASN A 31 18.43 -13.24 -21.77
N LEU A 32 18.25 -14.10 -20.75
CA LEU A 32 17.81 -15.49 -20.93
C LEU A 32 16.31 -15.57 -21.28
N ILE A 33 15.54 -14.56 -20.89
CA ILE A 33 14.14 -14.44 -21.28
C ILE A 33 14.12 -14.09 -22.77
N THR A 34 13.49 -14.92 -23.60
CA THR A 34 13.48 -14.70 -25.06
C THR A 34 12.29 -13.85 -25.48
N ASN A 35 11.20 -13.91 -24.72
CA ASN A 35 10.00 -13.12 -24.96
C ASN A 35 10.18 -11.65 -24.50
N ASP A 36 10.29 -10.74 -25.47
CA ASP A 36 10.46 -9.30 -25.19
C ASP A 36 9.26 -8.67 -24.47
N SER A 37 8.06 -9.25 -24.58
CA SER A 37 6.89 -8.77 -23.84
C SER A 37 7.04 -9.00 -22.34
N ILE A 38 7.69 -10.10 -21.93
CA ILE A 38 8.00 -10.38 -20.52
C ILE A 38 8.97 -9.32 -20.00
N LYS A 39 10.05 -9.03 -20.74
CA LYS A 39 11.03 -8.01 -20.36
C LYS A 39 10.39 -6.63 -20.20
N LYS A 40 9.54 -6.25 -21.15
CA LYS A 40 8.81 -4.97 -21.12
C LYS A 40 7.92 -4.88 -19.89
N LEU A 41 7.13 -5.92 -19.60
CA LEU A 41 6.24 -5.93 -18.44
C LEU A 41 7.02 -5.90 -17.12
N LEU A 42 8.15 -6.60 -17.03
CA LEU A 42 9.03 -6.54 -15.85
C LEU A 42 9.58 -5.12 -15.60
N LEU A 43 9.99 -4.41 -16.66
CA LEU A 43 10.42 -3.02 -16.56
C LEU A 43 9.27 -2.09 -16.14
N GLU A 44 8.09 -2.24 -16.74
CA GLU A 44 6.90 -1.48 -16.35
C GLU A 44 6.52 -1.73 -14.89
N LEU A 45 6.65 -2.97 -14.42
CA LEU A 45 6.39 -3.33 -13.03
C LEU A 45 7.39 -2.65 -12.08
N GLU A 46 8.68 -2.58 -12.42
CA GLU A 46 9.67 -1.80 -11.65
C GLU A 46 9.31 -0.32 -11.57
N LEU A 47 8.90 0.29 -12.68
CA LEU A 47 8.47 1.69 -12.67
C LEU A 47 7.26 1.93 -11.76
N LEU A 48 6.28 1.01 -11.77
CA LEU A 48 5.13 1.10 -10.87
C LEU A 48 5.52 0.93 -9.40
N HIS A 49 6.46 0.02 -9.09
CA HIS A 49 6.95 -0.15 -7.72
C HIS A 49 7.71 1.08 -7.21
N GLN A 50 8.55 1.71 -8.04
CA GLN A 50 9.24 2.95 -7.70
C GLN A 50 8.25 4.09 -7.45
N TYR A 51 7.27 4.24 -8.34
CA TYR A 51 6.20 5.23 -8.18
C TYR A 51 5.43 5.00 -6.87
N ASN A 52 5.05 3.75 -6.58
CA ASN A 52 4.34 3.40 -5.36
C ASN A 52 5.10 3.80 -4.10
N ILE A 53 6.41 3.55 -4.04
CA ILE A 53 7.23 3.93 -2.87
C ILE A 53 7.19 5.44 -2.64
N LEU A 54 7.41 6.24 -3.69
CA LEU A 54 7.38 7.70 -3.59
C LEU A 54 6.02 8.23 -3.15
N SER A 55 4.95 7.65 -3.70
CA SER A 55 3.59 8.04 -3.35
C SER A 55 3.24 7.64 -1.91
N ILE A 56 3.68 6.48 -1.42
CA ILE A 56 3.49 6.07 -0.01
C ILE A 56 4.22 7.03 0.94
N ASP A 57 5.43 7.45 0.60
CA ASP A 57 6.18 8.42 1.41
C ASP A 57 5.47 9.79 1.47
N HIS A 58 4.85 10.21 0.36
CA HIS A 58 4.03 11.42 0.32
C HIS A 58 2.75 11.28 1.16
N GLU A 59 1.96 10.21 0.96
CA GLU A 59 0.73 9.99 1.74
C GLU A 59 1.02 9.86 3.24
N THR A 60 2.10 9.16 3.59
CA THR A 60 2.61 9.06 4.97
C THR A 60 2.77 10.42 5.61
N TYR A 61 3.39 11.36 4.88
CA TYR A 61 3.65 12.70 5.39
C TYR A 61 2.32 13.42 5.62
N ASP A 62 1.43 13.41 4.63
CA ASP A 62 0.11 14.04 4.71
C ASP A 62 -0.72 13.47 5.85
N TYR A 63 -0.72 12.14 6.01
CA TYR A 63 -1.41 11.46 7.09
C TYR A 63 -0.91 11.91 8.46
N ARG A 64 0.42 11.96 8.64
CA ARG A 64 1.01 12.37 9.92
C ARG A 64 0.73 13.82 10.25
N GLU A 65 0.83 14.70 9.26
CA GLU A 65 0.67 16.13 9.45
C GLU A 65 -0.80 16.52 9.64
N TYR A 66 -1.71 15.92 8.88
CA TYR A 66 -3.11 16.36 8.81
C TYR A 66 -4.11 15.43 9.50
N VAL A 67 -3.71 14.20 9.89
CA VAL A 67 -4.57 13.26 10.64
C VAL A 67 -3.99 13.01 12.02
N SER A 68 -2.79 12.44 12.10
CA SER A 68 -2.21 12.03 13.39
C SER A 68 -1.94 13.21 14.31
N LYS A 69 -1.31 14.28 13.81
CA LYS A 69 -0.96 15.46 14.61
C LYS A 69 -2.19 16.17 15.19
N PRO A 70 -3.26 16.51 14.42
CA PRO A 70 -4.48 17.05 14.98
C PRO A 70 -5.13 16.12 16.01
N LEU A 71 -5.05 14.79 15.80
CA LEU A 71 -5.58 13.84 16.77
C LEU A 71 -4.84 13.92 18.11
N PHE A 72 -3.50 13.99 18.10
CA PHE A 72 -2.72 14.20 19.32
C PHE A 72 -2.94 15.58 19.95
N GLU A 73 -3.26 16.60 19.16
CA GLU A 73 -3.52 17.96 19.65
C GLU A 73 -4.87 18.07 20.37
N TYR A 74 -5.93 17.51 19.78
CA TYR A 74 -7.31 17.72 20.23
C TYR A 74 -7.88 16.59 21.07
N THR A 75 -7.13 15.51 21.34
CA THR A 75 -7.66 14.37 22.10
C THR A 75 -6.72 13.88 23.20
N ASP A 76 -7.30 13.29 24.25
CA ASP A 76 -6.55 12.70 25.37
C ASP A 76 -6.29 11.21 25.11
N MET A 77 -5.11 10.90 24.57
CA MET A 77 -4.70 9.52 24.30
C MET A 77 -4.62 8.65 25.55
N GLY A 78 -4.38 9.24 26.73
CA GLY A 78 -4.35 8.52 28.01
C GLY A 78 -5.73 7.96 28.38
N LYS A 79 -6.80 8.68 28.03
CA LYS A 79 -8.18 8.20 28.17
C LYS A 79 -8.58 7.25 27.06
N LEU A 80 -8.21 7.56 25.82
CA LEU A 80 -8.68 6.81 24.66
C LEU A 80 -8.05 5.41 24.58
N LEU A 81 -6.74 5.28 24.85
CA LEU A 81 -6.01 4.02 24.65
C LEU A 81 -6.57 2.83 25.46
N PRO A 82 -6.89 2.95 26.76
CA PRO A 82 -7.54 1.87 27.51
C PRO A 82 -8.88 1.43 26.92
N VAL A 83 -9.64 2.37 26.34
CA VAL A 83 -10.93 2.05 25.71
C VAL A 83 -10.73 1.31 24.39
N PHE A 84 -9.72 1.69 23.61
CA PHE A 84 -9.37 0.99 22.38
C PHE A 84 -8.85 -0.44 22.63
N LEU A 85 -8.04 -0.63 23.67
CA LEU A 85 -7.51 -1.95 24.06
C LEU A 85 -8.59 -2.86 24.69
N GLY A 86 -9.76 -2.31 25.04
CA GLY A 86 -10.83 -3.04 25.71
C GLY A 86 -10.63 -3.21 27.22
N ASP A 87 -9.65 -2.52 27.81
CA ASP A 87 -9.36 -2.55 29.24
C ASP A 87 -10.42 -1.79 30.06
N LYS A 88 -11.04 -0.77 29.46
CA LYS A 88 -12.05 0.10 30.10
C LYS A 88 -13.15 0.51 29.12
N THR A 89 -14.31 0.91 29.63
CA THR A 89 -15.35 1.54 28.81
C THR A 89 -15.14 3.05 28.67
N ALA A 90 -15.83 3.67 27.70
CA ALA A 90 -15.82 5.12 27.54
C ALA A 90 -16.35 5.84 28.79
N GLU A 91 -17.38 5.28 29.43
CA GLU A 91 -17.97 5.80 30.66
C GLU A 91 -16.97 5.75 31.83
N GLU A 92 -16.22 4.65 31.98
CA GLU A 92 -15.18 4.52 33.01
C GLU A 92 -14.01 5.50 32.82
N GLN A 93 -13.79 5.95 31.58
CA GLN A 93 -12.81 6.99 31.24
C GLN A 93 -13.42 8.39 31.14
N GLN A 94 -14.72 8.53 31.45
CA GLN A 94 -15.47 9.79 31.38
C GLN A 94 -15.34 10.46 30.00
N ILE A 95 -15.31 9.64 28.94
CA ILE A 95 -15.21 10.11 27.56
C ILE A 95 -16.60 10.41 27.05
N THR A 96 -16.83 11.63 26.61
CA THR A 96 -18.09 12.07 26.03
C THR A 96 -17.93 12.47 24.56
N LYS A 97 -19.01 12.91 23.90
CA LYS A 97 -18.91 13.39 22.52
C LYS A 97 -18.20 14.74 22.45
N GLU A 98 -18.35 15.53 23.50
CA GLU A 98 -17.81 16.87 23.62
C GLU A 98 -16.27 16.85 23.54
N ASP A 99 -15.63 15.80 24.06
CA ASP A 99 -14.17 15.57 23.99
C ASP A 99 -13.62 15.49 22.56
N PHE A 100 -14.47 15.26 21.55
CA PHE A 100 -14.06 15.20 20.14
C PHE A 100 -14.47 16.42 19.33
N THR A 101 -15.13 17.41 19.95
CA THR A 101 -15.75 18.53 19.22
C THR A 101 -14.70 19.36 18.46
N GLU A 102 -13.60 19.70 19.11
CA GLU A 102 -12.54 20.51 18.51
C GLU A 102 -11.87 19.77 17.34
N LEU A 103 -11.53 18.48 17.53
CA LEU A 103 -11.01 17.62 16.46
C LEU A 103 -11.95 17.58 15.26
N LEU A 104 -13.24 17.28 15.51
CA LEU A 104 -14.23 17.09 14.45
C LEU A 104 -14.63 18.40 13.76
N GLN A 105 -14.35 19.56 14.36
CA GLN A 105 -14.55 20.89 13.76
C GLN A 105 -13.28 21.44 13.10
N SER A 106 -12.12 20.83 13.33
CA SER A 106 -10.87 21.21 12.68
C SER A 106 -10.95 20.96 11.17
N LYS A 107 -10.88 22.05 10.40
CA LYS A 107 -10.82 21.97 8.93
C LYS A 107 -9.58 21.23 8.45
N GLU A 108 -8.47 21.37 9.17
CA GLU A 108 -7.22 20.67 8.86
C GLU A 108 -7.42 19.17 8.96
N TYR A 109 -8.01 18.68 10.06
CA TYR A 109 -8.32 17.27 10.25
C TYR A 109 -9.32 16.74 9.21
N GLN A 110 -10.41 17.48 8.96
CA GLN A 110 -11.41 17.11 7.96
C GLN A 110 -10.81 17.02 6.55
N ASN A 111 -9.98 17.99 6.17
CA ASN A 111 -9.31 17.99 4.87
C ASN A 111 -8.27 16.86 4.80
N GLY A 112 -7.53 16.60 5.89
CA GLY A 112 -6.59 15.50 6.00
C GLY A 112 -7.26 14.14 5.76
N LEU A 113 -8.41 13.90 6.39
CA LEU A 113 -9.21 12.69 6.16
C LEU A 113 -9.67 12.57 4.70
N LEU A 114 -10.13 13.67 4.10
CA LEU A 114 -10.58 13.68 2.70
C LEU A 114 -9.44 13.36 1.73
N VAL A 115 -8.30 14.04 1.88
CA VAL A 115 -7.11 13.85 1.03
C VAL A 115 -6.57 12.43 1.19
N THR A 116 -6.39 11.95 2.43
CA THR A 116 -5.92 10.58 2.70
C THR A 116 -6.84 9.55 2.06
N ASN A 117 -8.16 9.68 2.22
CA ASN A 117 -9.10 8.73 1.62
C ASN A 117 -9.05 8.76 0.08
N TRP A 118 -8.86 9.93 -0.51
CA TRP A 118 -8.69 10.06 -1.96
C TRP A 118 -7.38 9.41 -2.43
N THR A 119 -6.24 9.70 -1.80
CA THR A 119 -4.94 9.10 -2.15
C THR A 119 -4.93 7.59 -1.96
N THR A 120 -5.52 7.09 -0.87
CA THR A 120 -5.67 5.66 -0.62
C THR A 120 -6.49 4.97 -1.73
N THR A 121 -7.51 5.65 -2.27
CA THR A 121 -8.30 5.12 -3.40
C THR A 121 -7.46 5.01 -4.68
N ASP A 122 -6.55 5.96 -4.93
CA ASP A 122 -5.63 5.89 -6.06
C ASP A 122 -4.66 4.70 -5.92
N PHE A 123 -4.23 4.38 -4.69
CA PHE A 123 -3.41 3.19 -4.45
C PHE A 123 -4.10 1.87 -4.79
N ILE A 124 -5.42 1.76 -4.59
CA ILE A 124 -6.18 0.57 -5.00
C ILE A 124 -5.99 0.32 -6.50
N THR A 125 -6.10 1.37 -7.31
CA THR A 125 -5.92 1.27 -8.77
C THR A 125 -4.48 0.88 -9.12
N LEU A 126 -3.49 1.46 -8.44
CA LEU A 126 -2.09 1.13 -8.62
C LEU A 126 -1.80 -0.35 -8.30
N TYR A 127 -2.34 -0.87 -7.20
CA TYR A 127 -2.18 -2.28 -6.81
C TYR A 127 -2.87 -3.24 -7.77
N GLN A 128 -4.06 -2.88 -8.27
CA GLN A 128 -4.74 -3.65 -9.32
C GLN A 128 -3.90 -3.73 -10.59
N ASN A 129 -3.22 -2.65 -10.98
CA ASN A 129 -2.32 -2.63 -12.13
C ASN A 129 -1.08 -3.51 -11.92
N ILE A 130 -0.48 -3.48 -10.72
CA ILE A 130 0.64 -4.33 -10.33
C ILE A 130 0.22 -5.81 -10.38
N ASP A 131 -0.93 -6.17 -9.82
CA ASP A 131 -1.47 -7.53 -9.83
C ASP A 131 -1.75 -8.03 -11.26
N ALA A 132 -2.43 -7.23 -12.07
CA ALA A 132 -2.74 -7.58 -13.45
C ALA A 132 -1.47 -7.82 -14.29
N LYS A 133 -0.46 -6.95 -14.16
CA LYS A 133 0.84 -7.14 -14.86
C LYS A 133 1.58 -8.36 -14.36
N SER A 134 1.57 -8.60 -13.04
CA SER A 134 2.21 -9.78 -12.44
C SER A 134 1.61 -11.07 -12.98
N LYS A 135 0.28 -11.18 -12.99
CA LYS A 135 -0.45 -12.32 -13.58
C LYS A 135 -0.11 -12.49 -15.06
N ARG A 136 -0.06 -11.38 -15.82
CA ARG A 136 0.28 -11.43 -17.24
C ARG A 136 1.70 -11.92 -17.50
N ILE A 137 2.67 -11.54 -16.66
CA ILE A 137 4.05 -12.02 -16.73
C ILE A 137 4.08 -13.54 -16.52
N VAL A 138 3.40 -14.03 -15.49
CA VAL A 138 3.32 -15.48 -15.19
C VAL A 138 2.74 -16.26 -16.37
N GLU A 139 1.63 -15.80 -16.95
CA GLU A 139 1.03 -16.42 -18.14
C GLU A 139 2.01 -16.50 -19.32
N LEU A 140 2.76 -15.42 -19.58
CA LEU A 140 3.71 -15.38 -20.68
C LEU A 140 4.92 -16.29 -20.44
N ILE A 141 5.38 -16.42 -19.19
CA ILE A 141 6.42 -17.37 -18.80
C ILE A 141 5.92 -18.80 -19.05
N ASP A 142 4.71 -19.14 -18.63
CA ASP A 142 4.13 -20.47 -18.84
C ASP A 142 4.04 -20.83 -20.33
N VAL A 143 3.67 -19.87 -21.17
CA VAL A 143 3.65 -20.03 -22.63
C VAL A 143 5.07 -20.25 -23.18
N GLU A 144 6.05 -19.46 -22.75
CA GLU A 144 7.44 -19.59 -23.17
C GLU A 144 8.03 -20.96 -22.78
N LEU A 145 7.79 -21.41 -21.56
CA LEU A 145 8.24 -22.72 -21.06
C LEU A 145 7.63 -23.88 -21.86
N LYS A 146 6.32 -23.84 -22.15
CA LYS A 146 5.65 -24.84 -22.99
C LYS A 146 6.25 -24.89 -24.40
N ASN A 147 6.41 -23.74 -25.04
CA ASN A 147 7.00 -23.66 -26.38
C ASN A 147 8.43 -24.19 -26.42
N ASN A 148 9.22 -23.93 -25.37
CA ASN A 148 10.58 -24.44 -25.28
C ASN A 148 10.61 -25.97 -25.11
N MET A 149 9.76 -26.54 -24.26
CA MET A 149 9.65 -28.00 -24.10
C MET A 149 9.25 -28.70 -25.40
N GLU A 150 8.30 -28.13 -26.15
CA GLU A 150 7.90 -28.65 -27.46
C GLU A 150 9.07 -28.63 -28.45
N LYS A 151 9.82 -27.53 -28.57
CA LYS A 151 11.02 -27.45 -29.43
C LYS A 151 12.07 -28.50 -29.07
N PHE A 152 12.32 -28.75 -27.78
CA PHE A 152 13.26 -29.79 -27.35
C PHE A 152 12.80 -31.20 -27.75
N SER A 153 11.49 -31.48 -27.70
CA SER A 153 10.94 -32.78 -28.11
C SER A 153 11.03 -33.07 -29.62
N PHE A 154 11.03 -32.03 -30.46
CA PHE A 154 11.24 -32.16 -31.91
C PHE A 154 12.73 -32.23 -32.30
N SER A 155 13.65 -31.73 -31.46
CA SER A 155 15.10 -31.75 -31.73
C SER A 155 15.80 -33.07 -31.36
N CYS A 156 15.10 -34.01 -30.74
CA CYS A 156 15.61 -35.34 -30.35
C CYS A 156 15.09 -36.49 -31.24
N LYS A 157 14.55 -36.18 -32.43
CA LYS A 157 14.21 -37.13 -33.49
C LYS A 157 15.07 -36.87 -34.73
#